data_AF-A0A0S8FB80-F1
#
_entry.id   AF-A0A0S8FB80-F1
#
_cell.length_a   1.000
_cell.length_b   1.000
_cell.length_c   1.000
_cell.angle_alpha   90.00
_cell.angle_beta   90.00
_cell.angle_gamma   90.00
#
_symmetry.space_group_name_H-M   'P 1'
#
loop_
_entity.id
_entity.type
_entity.pdbx_description
1 polymer ?
#
loop_
_entity_poly.entity_id
_entity_poly.type
_entity_poly.pdbx_seq_one_letter_code
_entity_poly.pdbx_strand_id
1 'polypeptide(L)'
;MSTSVQDRAAGVLRAIVKYYSGRDRDLTEVGRRLEMNSLHKSPINFLYTNIGRGHPFYLDGILECLPRESVGHVTDVFGATSGSARQAWRLARFVYRGAARGGMYSKVYSRMRGGNDFNRGGLMQAVMGRPLRKAYADDHAPLVVAHPLLVAILKDKRNLIYQHGEVAAPRESWVKGGHLVLVPLPQTADEFISRGFAKERLFV
;
A
#
# COMPACT_ATOMS: atom_id res chain seq x y z
N MET A 1 12.57 -19.20 16.75
CA MET A 1 12.70 -17.75 17.01
C MET A 1 12.36 -17.02 15.72
N SER A 2 11.37 -16.12 15.77
CA SER A 2 10.80 -15.41 14.61
C SER A 2 11.67 -14.21 14.25
N THR A 3 12.18 -14.15 13.01
CA THR A 3 12.74 -12.92 12.42
C THR A 3 11.66 -11.83 12.38
N SER A 4 12.04 -10.58 12.68
CA SER A 4 11.08 -9.50 12.91
C SER A 4 10.57 -8.92 11.58
N VAL A 5 9.33 -8.42 11.57
CA VAL A 5 8.74 -7.69 10.43
C VAL A 5 9.61 -6.47 10.02
N GLN A 6 10.37 -5.92 10.98
CA GLN A 6 11.22 -4.75 10.82
C GLN A 6 12.41 -5.04 9.88
N ASP A 7 12.99 -6.24 9.94
CA ASP A 7 14.16 -6.62 9.14
C ASP A 7 13.84 -6.74 7.64
N ARG A 8 12.60 -7.09 7.29
CA ARG A 8 12.14 -7.22 5.89
C ARG A 8 11.71 -5.88 5.31
N ALA A 9 11.07 -5.05 6.14
CA ALA A 9 10.79 -3.67 5.80
C ALA A 9 12.08 -2.92 5.45
N ALA A 10 13.18 -3.22 6.14
CA ALA A 10 14.51 -2.66 5.88
C ALA A 10 14.98 -2.76 4.41
N GLY A 11 14.68 -3.88 3.74
CA GLY A 11 15.07 -4.10 2.35
C GLY A 11 14.25 -3.25 1.38
N VAL A 12 12.94 -3.23 1.57
CA VAL A 12 12.01 -2.35 0.83
C VAL A 12 12.34 -0.88 1.09
N LEU A 13 12.66 -0.54 2.33
CA LEU A 13 13.08 0.78 2.75
C LEU A 13 14.37 1.23 2.12
N ARG A 14 15.39 0.35 2.08
CA ARG A 14 16.64 0.64 1.38
C ARG A 14 16.41 0.90 -0.10
N ALA A 15 15.55 0.12 -0.76
CA ALA A 15 15.20 0.33 -2.17
C ALA A 15 14.43 1.65 -2.39
N ILE A 16 13.52 2.00 -1.50
CA ILE A 16 12.74 3.26 -1.55
C ILE A 16 13.60 4.47 -1.27
N VAL A 17 14.43 4.44 -0.23
CA VAL A 17 15.36 5.52 0.10
C VAL A 17 16.32 5.74 -1.07
N LYS A 18 16.83 4.66 -1.69
CA LYS A 18 17.65 4.75 -2.90
C LYS A 18 16.91 5.42 -4.06
N TYR A 19 15.65 5.03 -4.31
CA TYR A 19 14.81 5.59 -5.37
C TYR A 19 14.53 7.10 -5.17
N TYR A 20 14.08 7.50 -3.98
CA TYR A 20 13.65 8.89 -3.74
C TYR A 20 14.81 9.86 -3.47
N SER A 21 15.95 9.39 -2.96
CA SER A 21 17.06 10.30 -2.62
C SER A 21 18.07 10.51 -3.74
N GLY A 22 18.03 9.70 -4.81
CA GLY A 22 18.96 9.75 -5.95
C GLY A 22 20.44 9.61 -5.57
N ARG A 23 20.73 9.22 -4.32
CA ARG A 23 22.07 9.14 -3.72
C ARG A 23 22.12 7.93 -2.80
N ASP A 24 23.26 7.26 -2.77
CA ASP A 24 23.66 6.45 -1.61
C ASP A 24 23.87 7.43 -0.44
N ARG A 25 22.80 7.79 0.27
CA ARG A 25 22.98 8.26 1.66
C ARG A 25 23.59 7.10 2.44
N ASP A 26 24.23 7.42 3.56
CA ASP A 26 24.86 6.45 4.46
C ASP A 26 23.81 5.46 5.03
N LEU A 27 23.42 4.49 4.19
CA LEU A 27 22.48 3.40 4.47
C LEU A 27 23.04 2.45 5.53
N THR A 28 24.27 2.68 5.98
CA THR A 28 25.00 1.87 6.93
C THR A 28 24.36 1.92 8.32
N GLU A 29 23.66 2.98 8.70
CA GLU A 29 22.99 3.06 10.02
C GLU A 29 21.62 2.35 10.05
N VAL A 30 20.81 2.50 8.98
CA VAL A 30 19.56 1.75 8.80
C VAL A 30 19.85 0.27 8.51
N GLY A 31 20.90 0.01 7.72
CA GLY A 31 21.39 -1.34 7.43
C GLY A 31 21.97 -2.05 8.64
N ARG A 32 22.83 -1.41 9.45
CA ARG A 32 23.39 -2.03 10.68
C ARG A 32 22.34 -2.33 11.74
N ARG A 33 21.26 -1.55 11.84
CA ARG A 33 20.15 -1.86 12.77
C ARG A 33 19.28 -3.02 12.32
N LEU A 34 19.35 -3.42 11.05
CA LEU A 34 18.44 -4.38 10.42
C LEU A 34 19.17 -5.59 9.81
N GLU A 35 20.50 -5.60 9.80
CA GLU A 35 21.35 -6.73 9.42
C GLU A 35 21.94 -7.42 10.63
N MET A 36 21.11 -8.16 11.35
CA MET A 36 21.55 -9.32 12.12
C MET A 36 20.44 -10.38 12.13
N ASN A 37 20.24 -11.05 11.00
CA ASN A 37 20.17 -12.52 10.89
C ASN A 37 19.49 -12.95 9.57
N SER A 38 20.27 -13.66 8.76
CA SER A 38 19.83 -14.33 7.54
C SER A 38 18.77 -15.42 7.85
N LEU A 39 17.93 -15.73 6.84
CA LEU A 39 16.90 -16.79 6.76
C LEU A 39 15.45 -16.36 7.10
N HIS A 40 14.76 -15.72 6.14
CA HIS A 40 13.88 -16.43 5.19
C HIS A 40 13.45 -15.49 4.04
N LYS A 41 13.87 -15.86 2.82
CA LYS A 41 13.71 -15.24 1.50
C LYS A 41 12.26 -15.30 1.00
N SER A 42 11.29 -14.78 1.74
CA SER A 42 9.96 -14.63 1.14
C SER A 42 10.03 -13.46 0.16
N PRO A 43 9.84 -13.69 -1.15
CA PRO A 43 9.87 -12.60 -2.10
C PRO A 43 8.70 -11.64 -1.82
N ILE A 44 8.88 -10.36 -2.14
CA ILE A 44 7.93 -9.30 -1.82
C ILE A 44 6.82 -9.30 -2.87
N ASN A 45 5.57 -9.45 -2.44
CA ASN A 45 4.41 -9.40 -3.31
C ASN A 45 3.93 -7.96 -3.51
N PHE A 46 3.31 -7.68 -4.65
CA PHE A 46 2.78 -6.37 -5.02
C PHE A 46 1.35 -6.51 -5.51
N LEU A 47 0.45 -5.70 -4.96
CA LEU A 47 -0.95 -5.68 -5.38
C LEU A 47 -1.40 -4.27 -5.77
N TYR A 48 -1.73 -4.13 -7.05
CA TYR A 48 -2.19 -2.90 -7.66
C TYR A 48 -3.72 -2.82 -7.65
N THR A 49 -4.29 -1.62 -7.47
CA THR A 49 -5.71 -1.41 -7.75
C THR A 49 -5.99 -1.18 -9.23
N ASN A 50 -5.04 -0.63 -9.98
CA ASN A 50 -5.27 -0.12 -11.34
C ASN A 50 -6.46 0.85 -11.43
N ILE A 51 -6.72 1.56 -10.32
CA ILE A 51 -7.76 2.57 -10.10
C ILE A 51 -7.09 3.78 -9.44
N GLY A 52 -7.12 4.95 -10.10
CA GLY A 52 -6.48 6.18 -9.62
C GLY A 52 -6.56 7.31 -10.67
N ARG A 53 -6.47 8.57 -10.22
CA ARG A 53 -6.30 9.76 -11.09
C ARG A 53 -4.80 10.09 -11.02
N GLY A 54 -4.07 9.97 -12.13
CA GLY A 54 -2.61 10.12 -12.14
C GLY A 54 -1.91 8.81 -12.48
N HIS A 55 -0.81 8.50 -11.79
CA HIS A 55 0.03 7.33 -12.06
C HIS A 55 -0.56 6.08 -11.38
N PRO A 56 -1.23 5.16 -12.09
CA PRO A 56 -1.76 3.94 -11.48
C PRO A 56 -0.65 2.96 -11.05
N PHE A 57 0.60 3.32 -11.34
CA PHE A 57 1.79 2.50 -11.22
C PHE A 57 2.79 3.04 -10.19
N TYR A 58 2.32 3.52 -9.04
CA TYR A 58 3.21 4.05 -7.99
C TYR A 58 4.21 3.01 -7.45
N LEU A 59 3.90 1.73 -7.59
CA LEU A 59 4.76 0.64 -7.14
C LEU A 59 5.90 0.33 -8.12
N ASP A 60 5.85 0.82 -9.36
CA ASP A 60 6.84 0.51 -10.39
C ASP A 60 8.23 1.03 -10.02
N GLY A 61 8.31 2.24 -9.44
CA GLY A 61 9.58 2.78 -8.95
C GLY A 61 10.23 1.92 -7.87
N ILE A 62 9.42 1.29 -7.00
CA ILE A 62 9.92 0.34 -6.00
C ILE A 62 10.38 -0.95 -6.69
N LEU A 63 9.58 -1.49 -7.61
CA LEU A 63 9.91 -2.70 -8.35
C LEU A 63 11.22 -2.56 -9.12
N GLU A 64 11.44 -1.42 -9.78
CA GLU A 64 12.66 -1.13 -10.54
C GLU A 64 13.92 -1.09 -9.67
N CYS A 65 13.77 -0.76 -8.39
CA CYS A 65 14.88 -0.67 -7.45
C CYS A 65 15.17 -1.98 -6.71
N LEU A 66 14.28 -2.96 -6.80
CA LEU A 66 14.45 -4.24 -6.12
C LEU A 66 15.22 -5.25 -6.98
N PRO A 67 16.11 -6.06 -6.38
CA PRO A 67 16.67 -7.21 -7.07
C PRO A 67 15.55 -8.14 -7.54
N ARG A 68 15.66 -8.67 -8.77
CA ARG A 68 14.58 -9.49 -9.38
C ARG A 68 14.23 -10.71 -8.52
N GLU A 69 15.22 -11.30 -7.86
CA GLU A 69 15.07 -12.43 -6.94
C GLU A 69 14.35 -12.09 -5.63
N SER A 70 14.22 -10.80 -5.30
CA SER A 70 13.46 -10.30 -4.16
C SER A 70 12.01 -9.97 -4.50
N VAL A 71 11.65 -9.96 -5.79
CA VAL A 71 10.29 -9.66 -6.26
C VAL A 71 9.50 -10.97 -6.38
N GLY A 72 8.34 -10.99 -5.75
CA GLY A 72 7.43 -12.12 -5.74
C GLY A 72 6.32 -11.96 -6.76
N HIS A 73 5.10 -12.26 -6.35
CA HIS A 73 3.94 -12.12 -7.21
C HIS A 73 3.56 -10.65 -7.37
N VAL A 74 3.53 -10.18 -8.61
CA VAL A 74 3.06 -8.85 -9.01
C VAL A 74 1.72 -9.01 -9.68
N THR A 75 0.65 -8.46 -9.09
CA THR A 75 -0.70 -8.64 -9.61
C THR A 75 -1.58 -7.42 -9.35
N ASP A 76 -2.77 -7.40 -9.93
CA ASP A 76 -3.77 -6.39 -9.66
C ASP A 76 -5.05 -7.00 -9.09
N VAL A 77 -5.95 -6.15 -8.60
CA VAL A 77 -7.25 -6.57 -8.07
C VAL A 77 -8.13 -7.31 -9.09
N PHE A 78 -7.91 -7.13 -10.39
CA PHE A 78 -8.71 -7.80 -11.43
C PHE A 78 -8.22 -9.23 -11.68
N GLY A 79 -6.90 -9.45 -11.64
CA GLY A 79 -6.25 -10.76 -11.68
C GLY A 79 -6.45 -11.54 -10.38
N ALA A 80 -6.32 -10.86 -9.24
CA ALA A 80 -6.45 -11.47 -7.91
C ALA A 80 -7.90 -11.76 -7.46
N THR A 81 -8.91 -11.27 -8.17
CA THR A 81 -10.32 -11.53 -7.84
C THR A 81 -11.10 -12.11 -9.01
N SER A 82 -12.21 -12.80 -8.70
CA SER A 82 -13.14 -13.37 -9.68
C SER A 82 -14.60 -13.10 -9.29
N GLY A 83 -15.55 -13.46 -10.16
CA GLY A 83 -16.99 -13.36 -9.89
C GLY A 83 -17.46 -11.94 -9.53
N SER A 84 -18.33 -11.84 -8.53
CA SER A 84 -18.94 -10.58 -8.08
C SER A 84 -17.91 -9.57 -7.57
N ALA A 85 -16.83 -10.02 -6.93
CA ALA A 85 -15.76 -9.14 -6.47
C ALA A 85 -15.07 -8.45 -7.65
N ARG A 86 -14.75 -9.18 -8.72
CA ARG A 86 -14.16 -8.60 -9.94
C ARG A 86 -15.10 -7.57 -10.58
N GLN A 87 -16.41 -7.86 -10.61
CA GLN A 87 -17.39 -6.91 -11.14
C GLN A 87 -17.49 -5.65 -10.27
N ALA A 88 -17.44 -5.78 -8.94
CA ALA A 88 -17.39 -4.64 -8.03
C ALA A 88 -16.13 -3.78 -8.24
N TRP A 89 -14.95 -4.40 -8.45
CA TRP A 89 -13.73 -3.69 -8.84
C TRP A 89 -13.87 -2.97 -10.19
N ARG A 90 -14.50 -3.61 -11.19
CA ARG A 90 -14.75 -2.98 -12.50
C ARG A 90 -15.70 -1.78 -12.39
N LEU A 91 -16.76 -1.92 -11.60
CA LEU A 91 -17.68 -0.83 -11.30
C LEU A 91 -16.96 0.32 -10.59
N ALA A 92 -16.14 0.01 -9.58
CA ALA A 92 -15.33 1.02 -8.89
C ALA A 92 -14.41 1.77 -9.87
N ARG A 93 -13.71 1.05 -10.76
CA ARG A 93 -12.90 1.64 -11.84
C ARG A 93 -13.72 2.53 -12.77
N PHE A 94 -14.91 2.07 -13.17
CA PHE A 94 -15.81 2.80 -14.05
C PHE A 94 -16.27 4.12 -13.41
N VAL A 95 -16.79 4.07 -12.18
CA VAL A 95 -17.21 5.25 -11.41
C VAL A 95 -16.05 6.22 -11.24
N TYR A 96 -14.86 5.70 -10.92
CA TYR A 96 -13.67 6.51 -10.72
C TYR A 96 -13.22 7.23 -12.01
N ARG A 97 -13.23 6.53 -13.16
CA ARG A 97 -12.94 7.12 -14.49
C ARG A 97 -14.01 8.10 -14.93
N GLY A 98 -15.29 7.80 -14.68
CA GLY A 98 -16.41 8.66 -15.00
C GLY A 98 -16.37 9.98 -14.24
N ALA A 99 -15.97 9.94 -12.97
CA ALA A 99 -15.82 11.13 -12.14
C ALA A 99 -14.74 12.10 -12.66
N ALA A 100 -13.73 11.61 -13.40
CA ALA A 100 -12.67 12.43 -13.96
C ALA A 100 -13.12 13.32 -15.13
N ARG A 101 -14.27 13.01 -15.77
CA ARG A 101 -14.80 13.75 -16.93
C ARG A 101 -15.74 14.92 -16.55
N GLY A 102 -15.93 15.20 -15.27
CA GLY A 102 -16.85 16.24 -14.79
C GLY A 102 -18.33 15.84 -14.84
N GLY A 103 -19.20 16.67 -14.24
CA GLY A 103 -20.67 16.45 -14.24
C GLY A 103 -21.24 15.72 -13.02
N MET A 104 -22.42 15.11 -13.18
CA MET A 104 -23.19 14.45 -12.11
C MET A 104 -22.39 13.34 -11.39
N TYR A 105 -21.50 12.65 -12.11
CA TYR A 105 -20.59 11.64 -11.55
C TYR A 105 -19.53 12.21 -10.61
N SER A 106 -19.09 13.46 -10.81
CA SER A 106 -18.17 14.15 -9.90
C SER A 106 -18.87 14.48 -8.57
N LYS A 107 -20.16 14.83 -8.59
CA LYS A 107 -20.95 15.04 -7.36
C LYS A 107 -21.15 13.76 -6.57
N VAL A 108 -21.46 12.64 -7.25
CA VAL A 108 -21.57 11.32 -6.62
C VAL A 108 -20.21 10.89 -6.03
N TYR A 109 -19.12 11.07 -6.78
CA TYR A 109 -17.78 10.75 -6.33
C TYR A 109 -17.33 11.61 -5.14
N SER A 110 -17.56 12.92 -5.17
CA SER A 110 -17.23 13.82 -4.05
C SER A 110 -18.08 13.54 -2.81
N ARG A 111 -19.35 13.16 -2.98
CA ARG A 111 -20.22 12.74 -1.87
C ARG A 111 -19.80 11.39 -1.30
N MET A 112 -19.37 10.45 -2.14
CA MET A 112 -18.79 9.18 -1.70
C MET A 112 -17.43 9.38 -1.03
N ARG A 113 -16.58 10.29 -1.52
CA ARG A 113 -15.25 10.61 -0.97
C ARG A 113 -15.36 11.38 0.35
N GLY A 114 -16.27 12.34 0.46
CA GLY A 114 -16.49 13.14 1.67
C GLY A 114 -17.04 12.33 2.85
N GLY A 115 -17.64 11.17 2.59
CA GLY A 115 -18.13 10.24 3.62
C GLY A 115 -17.32 8.95 3.77
N ASN A 116 -16.31 8.70 2.91
CA ASN A 116 -15.54 7.45 2.95
C ASN A 116 -14.45 7.51 4.01
N ASP A 117 -14.84 7.21 5.25
CA ASP A 117 -13.89 6.76 6.25
C ASP A 117 -13.54 5.29 5.95
N PHE A 118 -12.40 5.07 5.28
CA PHE A 118 -11.91 3.74 4.96
C PHE A 118 -11.71 2.85 6.21
N ASN A 119 -11.66 3.43 7.41
CA ASN A 119 -11.54 2.68 8.66
C ASN A 119 -12.84 2.00 9.11
N ARG A 120 -14.01 2.54 8.72
CA ARG A 120 -15.32 2.05 9.21
C ARG A 120 -15.80 0.76 8.57
N GLY A 121 -15.20 0.36 7.45
CA GLY A 121 -15.69 -0.77 6.66
C GLY A 121 -17.04 -0.49 6.01
N GLY A 122 -17.33 -1.18 4.91
CA GLY A 122 -18.62 -1.05 4.22
C GLY A 122 -18.90 -2.25 3.34
N LEU A 123 -20.15 -2.39 2.86
CA LEU A 123 -20.57 -3.54 2.04
C LEU A 123 -19.69 -3.71 0.79
N MET A 124 -19.34 -2.60 0.12
CA MET A 124 -18.45 -2.63 -1.04
C MET A 124 -17.06 -3.16 -0.69
N GLN A 125 -16.48 -2.70 0.43
CA GLN A 125 -15.19 -3.23 0.91
C GLN A 125 -15.30 -4.72 1.26
N ALA A 126 -16.43 -5.15 1.84
CA ALA A 126 -16.67 -6.55 2.16
C ALA A 126 -16.70 -7.42 0.91
N VAL A 127 -17.47 -7.03 -0.11
CA VAL A 127 -17.61 -7.76 -1.38
C VAL A 127 -16.30 -7.77 -2.16
N MET A 128 -15.70 -6.60 -2.38
CA MET A 128 -14.46 -6.46 -3.15
C MET A 128 -13.27 -7.13 -2.45
N GLY A 129 -13.27 -7.10 -1.12
CA GLY A 129 -12.16 -7.54 -0.29
C GLY A 129 -12.21 -8.99 0.15
N ARG A 130 -13.35 -9.69 0.05
CA ARG A 130 -13.46 -11.08 0.53
C ARG A 130 -12.46 -12.03 -0.15
N PRO A 131 -12.31 -12.06 -1.49
CA PRO A 131 -11.34 -12.94 -2.13
C PRO A 131 -9.90 -12.56 -1.80
N LEU A 132 -9.59 -11.26 -1.70
CA LEU A 132 -8.27 -10.77 -1.36
C LEU A 132 -7.89 -11.17 0.07
N ARG A 133 -8.77 -10.96 1.05
CA ARG A 133 -8.56 -11.39 2.43
C ARG A 133 -8.34 -12.90 2.50
N LYS A 134 -9.12 -13.70 1.76
CA LYS A 134 -8.93 -15.16 1.70
C LYS A 134 -7.57 -15.52 1.09
N ALA A 135 -7.19 -14.90 -0.02
CA ALA A 135 -5.95 -15.20 -0.72
C ALA A 135 -4.69 -14.87 0.10
N TYR A 136 -4.78 -13.87 0.99
CA TYR A 136 -3.65 -13.39 1.77
C TYR A 136 -3.73 -13.66 3.28
N ALA A 137 -4.73 -14.43 3.76
CA ALA A 137 -4.94 -14.69 5.19
C ALA A 137 -3.73 -15.40 5.84
N ASP A 138 -3.24 -16.46 5.18
CA ASP A 138 -2.14 -17.29 5.67
C ASP A 138 -0.80 -16.98 4.95
N ASP A 139 -0.81 -15.98 4.06
CA ASP A 139 0.40 -15.56 3.36
C ASP A 139 1.27 -14.68 4.27
N HIS A 140 2.42 -15.23 4.67
CA HIS A 140 3.42 -14.54 5.47
C HIS A 140 4.38 -13.67 4.66
N ALA A 141 4.32 -13.72 3.32
CA ALA A 141 5.13 -12.85 2.48
C ALA A 141 4.72 -11.38 2.67
N PRO A 142 5.70 -10.44 2.64
CA PRO A 142 5.39 -9.02 2.61
C PRO A 142 4.53 -8.68 1.39
N LEU A 143 3.54 -7.81 1.58
CA LEU A 143 2.70 -7.32 0.49
C LEU A 143 2.71 -5.81 0.46
N VAL A 144 3.16 -5.24 -0.66
CA VAL A 144 3.16 -3.79 -0.88
C VAL A 144 1.90 -3.41 -1.67
N VAL A 145 1.20 -2.40 -1.18
CA VAL A 145 0.03 -1.79 -1.84
C VAL A 145 0.18 -0.28 -1.85
N ALA A 146 -0.36 0.38 -2.88
CA ALA A 146 -0.27 1.85 -3.01
C ALA A 146 -1.60 2.59 -2.75
N HIS A 147 -2.71 1.85 -2.58
CA HIS A 147 -4.04 2.46 -2.55
C HIS A 147 -4.70 2.29 -1.18
N PRO A 148 -5.23 3.37 -0.55
CA PRO A 148 -5.84 3.30 0.79
C PRO A 148 -6.95 2.25 0.92
N LEU A 149 -7.79 2.10 -0.11
CA LEU A 149 -8.82 1.05 -0.14
C LEU A 149 -8.24 -0.38 0.05
N LEU A 150 -7.08 -0.70 -0.53
CA LEU A 150 -6.45 -2.00 -0.32
C LEU A 150 -5.92 -2.15 1.10
N VAL A 151 -5.36 -1.07 1.66
CA VAL A 151 -4.95 -1.03 3.06
C VAL A 151 -6.12 -1.35 3.98
N ALA A 152 -7.28 -0.75 3.72
CA ALA A 152 -8.49 -0.98 4.51
C ALA A 152 -9.00 -2.42 4.39
N ILE A 153 -9.02 -2.96 3.17
CA ILE A 153 -9.44 -4.34 2.90
C ILE A 153 -8.50 -5.36 3.57
N LEU A 154 -7.19 -5.09 3.55
CA LEU A 154 -6.15 -6.01 3.99
C LEU A 154 -5.56 -5.64 5.35
N LYS A 155 -6.24 -4.79 6.15
CA LYS A 155 -5.69 -4.23 7.39
C LYS A 155 -5.26 -5.27 8.43
N ASP A 156 -5.82 -6.48 8.36
CA ASP A 156 -5.52 -7.60 9.24
C ASP A 156 -4.40 -8.52 8.69
N LYS A 157 -3.94 -8.30 7.45
CA LYS A 157 -2.81 -9.03 6.88
C LYS A 157 -1.53 -8.64 7.62
N ARG A 158 -0.82 -9.65 8.11
CA ARG A 158 0.54 -9.49 8.66
C ARG A 158 1.51 -9.10 7.54
N ASN A 159 2.47 -8.22 7.83
CA ASN A 159 3.48 -7.76 6.85
C ASN A 159 2.89 -6.99 5.66
N LEU A 160 1.75 -6.33 5.85
CA LEU A 160 1.24 -5.36 4.89
C LEU A 160 2.10 -4.09 4.95
N ILE A 161 2.47 -3.60 3.77
CA ILE A 161 3.24 -2.38 3.56
C ILE A 161 2.41 -1.46 2.67
N TYR A 162 2.13 -0.27 3.17
CA TYR A 162 1.42 0.77 2.45
C TYR A 162 2.43 1.78 1.91
N GLN A 163 2.56 1.89 0.59
CA GLN A 163 3.28 2.98 -0.05
C GLN A 163 2.32 4.13 -0.38
N HIS A 164 2.50 5.25 0.32
CA HIS A 164 1.82 6.51 0.00
C HIS A 164 2.71 7.31 -0.96
N GLY A 165 2.23 7.58 -2.18
CA GLY A 165 3.03 8.19 -3.24
C GLY A 165 2.89 9.71 -3.38
N GLU A 166 2.01 10.34 -2.60
CA GLU A 166 1.70 11.77 -2.76
C GLU A 166 2.34 12.62 -1.65
N VAL A 167 2.79 13.84 -1.99
CA VAL A 167 3.32 14.80 -1.00
C VAL A 167 2.24 15.18 0.01
N ALA A 168 1.02 15.43 -0.48
CA ALA A 168 -0.15 15.63 0.36
C ALA A 168 -0.63 14.27 0.90
N ALA A 169 -1.00 14.22 2.18
CA ALA A 169 -1.68 13.08 2.80
C ALA A 169 -3.15 13.44 3.01
N PRO A 170 -4.03 13.28 2.00
CA PRO A 170 -5.44 13.61 2.15
C PRO A 170 -6.10 12.64 3.14
N ARG A 171 -7.25 13.01 3.73
CA ARG A 171 -7.83 12.26 4.87
C ARG A 171 -8.04 10.76 4.58
N GLU A 172 -8.34 10.44 3.33
CA GLU A 172 -8.54 9.07 2.87
C GLU A 172 -7.27 8.21 2.88
N SER A 173 -6.06 8.79 2.90
CA SER A 173 -4.82 8.01 3.05
C SER A 173 -4.59 7.55 4.48
N TRP A 174 -5.30 8.12 5.46
CA TRP A 174 -5.15 7.81 6.89
C TRP A 174 -5.94 6.56 7.30
N VAL A 175 -5.64 5.44 6.66
CA VAL A 175 -6.19 4.15 7.01
C VAL A 175 -5.37 3.56 8.14
N LYS A 176 -5.97 3.43 9.33
CA LYS A 176 -5.32 2.87 10.52
C LYS A 176 -5.21 1.35 10.39
N GLY A 177 -4.12 0.79 10.93
CA GLY A 177 -3.91 -0.65 10.96
C GLY A 177 -2.54 -1.07 11.49
N GLY A 178 -2.24 -2.36 11.39
CA GLY A 178 -0.97 -2.98 11.79
C GLY A 178 0.17 -2.88 10.77
N HIS A 179 -0.03 -2.14 9.68
CA HIS A 179 0.89 -2.09 8.55
C HIS A 179 2.00 -1.06 8.74
N LEU A 180 3.05 -1.23 7.94
CA LEU A 180 4.08 -0.21 7.77
C LEU A 180 3.65 0.77 6.70
N VAL A 181 3.99 2.04 6.87
CA VAL A 181 3.66 3.11 5.93
C VAL A 181 4.95 3.73 5.44
N LEU A 182 5.09 3.80 4.12
CA LEU A 182 6.17 4.44 3.41
C LEU A 182 5.61 5.74 2.83
N VAL A 183 6.25 6.87 3.12
CA VAL A 183 5.85 8.19 2.65
C VAL A 183 7.04 8.87 1.95
N PRO A 184 6.83 9.81 1.03
CA PRO A 184 7.93 10.33 0.22
C PRO A 184 8.77 11.40 0.92
N LEU A 185 8.23 12.03 1.98
CA LEU A 185 8.84 13.21 2.63
C LEU A 185 8.59 13.22 4.15
N PRO A 186 9.50 13.83 4.93
CA PRO A 186 9.32 13.96 6.38
C PRO A 186 8.04 14.70 6.78
N GLN A 187 7.67 15.75 6.04
CA GLN A 187 6.45 16.52 6.28
C GLN A 187 5.20 15.66 6.09
N THR A 188 5.22 14.72 5.15
CA THR A 188 4.14 13.76 4.97
C THR A 188 4.08 12.80 6.17
N ALA A 189 5.23 12.35 6.70
CA ALA A 189 5.25 11.52 7.90
C ALA A 189 4.69 12.26 9.12
N ASP A 190 5.05 13.53 9.32
CA ASP A 190 4.54 14.36 10.40
C ASP A 190 3.00 14.49 10.34
N GLU A 191 2.42 14.62 9.14
CA GLU A 191 0.97 14.61 8.98
C GLU A 191 0.36 13.26 9.39
N PHE A 192 0.94 12.11 9.02
CA PHE A 192 0.44 10.83 9.51
C PHE A 192 0.55 10.70 11.03
N ILE A 193 1.66 11.16 11.64
CA ILE A 193 1.86 11.15 13.10
C ILE A 193 0.78 12.01 13.79
N SER A 194 0.49 13.22 13.27
CA SER A 194 -0.52 14.10 13.83
C SER A 194 -1.94 13.49 13.82
N ARG A 195 -2.16 12.49 12.96
CA ARG A 195 -3.41 11.72 12.85
C ARG A 195 -3.42 10.42 13.67
N GLY A 196 -2.37 10.19 14.45
CA GLY A 196 -2.27 9.09 15.42
C GLY A 196 -1.63 7.82 14.86
N PHE A 197 -0.84 7.90 13.80
CA PHE A 197 0.02 6.80 13.38
C PHE A 197 1.24 6.72 14.30
N ALA A 198 1.67 5.49 14.61
CA ALA A 198 2.86 5.24 15.41
C ALA A 198 4.12 5.56 14.59
N LYS A 199 5.04 6.36 15.15
CA LYS A 199 6.24 6.84 14.45
C LYS A 199 7.12 5.68 13.97
N GLU A 200 7.22 4.61 14.75
CA GLU A 200 7.99 3.41 14.44
C GLU A 200 7.43 2.58 13.28
N ARG A 201 6.23 2.91 12.78
CA ARG A 201 5.61 2.29 11.61
C ARG A 201 5.68 3.15 10.36
N LEU A 202 6.18 4.37 10.49
CA LEU A 202 6.31 5.34 9.40
C LEU A 202 7.76 5.43 8.97
N PHE A 203 7.95 5.46 7.67
CA PHE A 203 9.26 5.62 7.08
C PHE A 203 9.22 6.55 5.88
N VAL A 204 10.28 7.34 5.78
CA VAL A 204 10.48 8.38 4.77
C VAL A 204 11.59 7.95 3.83
#